data_AF-A0AAD7YXX9-F1
#
_entry.id   AF-A0AAD7YXX9-F1
#
_cell.length_a   1.000
_cell.length_b   1.000
_cell.length_c   1.000
_cell.angle_alpha   90.00
_cell.angle_beta   90.00
_cell.angle_gamma   90.00
#
_symmetry.space_group_name_H-M   'P 1'
#
loop_
_entity.id
_entity.type
_entity.pdbx_description
1 polymer ?
#
loop_
_entity_poly.entity_id
_entity_poly.type
_entity_poly.pdbx_seq_one_letter_code
_entity_poly.pdbx_strand_id
1 'polypeptide(L)'
;MPPSMEYNSVLEHIRALPMIAKPEVFGLHENADITKDNNETNALLFGVLITQTNIVAGGAGEGAEGGGVVDMTRDIMERMPQLYDVVAVAEKYPVLYYNSMNTVLKQELIRYNRLLAVVKRTLHGVHLAAQGLAIMSAELEECNNAFVKGIVPDAWMAKSYPSMKPLGSYVTDFLSR
;
A
#
# COMPACT_ATOMS: atom_id res chain seq x y z
N MET A 1 37.34 18.96 -15.83
CA MET A 1 38.58 18.68 -15.08
C MET A 1 39.30 20.01 -14.90
N PRO A 2 39.75 20.35 -13.67
CA PRO A 2 40.41 21.63 -13.43
C PRO A 2 41.75 21.72 -14.20
N PRO A 3 42.15 22.92 -14.65
CA PRO A 3 43.37 23.12 -15.44
C PRO A 3 44.67 22.93 -14.62
N SER A 4 44.60 23.07 -13.29
CA SER A 4 45.69 22.75 -12.35
C SER A 4 45.11 22.06 -11.10
N MET A 5 45.88 21.16 -10.47
CA MET A 5 45.54 20.53 -9.20
C MET A 5 45.86 21.41 -7.97
N GLU A 6 46.26 22.66 -8.18
CA GLU A 6 46.37 23.63 -7.09
C GLU A 6 45.01 23.89 -6.43
N TYR A 7 45.01 24.05 -5.11
CA TYR A 7 43.80 24.21 -4.27
C TYR A 7 42.82 25.26 -4.82
N ASN A 8 43.32 26.45 -5.20
CA ASN A 8 42.47 27.53 -5.70
C ASN A 8 41.83 27.18 -7.06
N SER A 9 42.56 26.52 -7.96
CA SER A 9 42.08 26.09 -9.28
C SER A 9 40.99 25.01 -9.16
N VAL A 10 41.14 24.06 -8.23
CA VAL A 10 40.11 23.06 -7.94
C VAL A 10 38.85 23.72 -7.37
N LEU A 11 39.02 24.66 -6.44
CA LEU A 11 37.91 25.35 -5.77
C LEU A 11 37.10 26.22 -6.74
N GLU A 12 37.78 26.91 -7.66
CA GLU A 12 37.15 27.68 -8.74
C GLU A 12 36.41 26.76 -9.71
N HIS A 13 36.96 25.58 -10.04
CA HIS A 13 36.28 24.60 -10.88
C HIS A 13 35.00 24.04 -10.23
N ILE A 14 35.03 23.75 -8.92
CA ILE A 14 33.84 23.28 -8.18
C ILE A 14 32.76 24.37 -8.16
N ARG A 15 33.14 25.64 -7.96
CA ARG A 15 32.19 26.77 -7.99
C ARG A 15 31.57 27.01 -9.36
N ALA A 16 32.27 26.65 -10.43
CA ALA A 16 31.76 26.75 -11.79
C ALA A 16 30.76 25.62 -12.15
N LEU A 17 30.64 24.57 -11.33
CA LEU A 17 29.67 23.51 -11.57
C LEU A 17 28.23 24.02 -11.34
N PRO A 18 27.26 23.52 -12.12
CA PRO A 18 25.85 23.82 -11.89
C PRO A 18 25.43 23.44 -10.47
N MET A 19 24.68 24.32 -9.81
CA MET A 19 24.09 24.03 -8.49
C MET A 19 23.12 22.83 -8.56
N ILE A 20 22.42 22.69 -9.67
CA ILE A 20 21.53 21.56 -9.95
C ILE A 20 22.20 20.66 -10.98
N ALA A 21 22.64 19.49 -10.52
CA ALA A 21 23.21 18.47 -11.39
C ALA A 21 22.10 17.65 -12.04
N LYS A 22 22.23 17.40 -13.35
CA LYS A 22 21.33 16.49 -14.07
C LYS A 22 21.55 15.03 -13.62
N PRO A 23 20.52 14.16 -13.66
CA PRO A 23 20.62 12.75 -13.30
C PRO A 23 21.75 11.99 -14.00
N GLU A 24 22.03 12.34 -15.26
CA GLU A 24 23.08 11.71 -16.09
C GLU A 24 24.47 11.81 -15.48
N VAL A 25 24.75 12.84 -14.67
CA VAL A 25 26.03 13.02 -13.96
C VAL A 25 26.27 11.86 -12.98
N PHE A 26 25.20 11.24 -12.48
CA PHE A 26 25.23 10.06 -11.62
C PHE A 26 24.97 8.75 -12.38
N GLY A 27 24.92 8.79 -13.72
CA GLY A 27 24.58 7.64 -14.55
C GLY A 27 23.10 7.26 -14.53
N LEU A 28 22.22 8.17 -14.08
CA LEU A 28 20.78 7.95 -14.00
C LEU A 28 20.06 8.49 -15.25
N HIS A 29 18.91 7.88 -15.56
CA HIS A 29 18.03 8.34 -16.63
C HIS A 29 17.32 9.65 -16.22
N GLU A 30 16.94 10.50 -17.18
CA GLU A 30 16.23 11.78 -16.95
C GLU A 30 14.95 11.63 -16.09
N ASN A 31 14.25 10.50 -16.21
CA ASN A 31 13.08 10.14 -15.39
C ASN A 31 13.37 10.04 -13.89
N ALA A 32 14.63 10.01 -13.46
CA ALA A 32 14.99 10.03 -12.05
C ALA A 32 14.54 11.33 -11.38
N ASP A 33 14.62 12.47 -12.07
CA ASP A 33 14.12 13.75 -11.55
C ASP A 33 12.59 13.68 -11.37
N ILE A 34 11.87 13.18 -12.36
CA ILE A 34 10.40 12.98 -12.28
C ILE A 34 10.03 12.08 -11.10
N THR A 35 10.77 10.99 -10.89
CA THR A 35 10.52 10.05 -9.79
C THR A 35 10.78 10.71 -8.43
N LYS A 36 11.89 11.47 -8.33
CA LYS A 36 12.27 12.22 -7.14
C LYS A 36 11.22 13.28 -6.81
N ASP A 37 10.80 14.08 -7.78
CA ASP A 37 9.82 15.15 -7.58
C ASP A 37 8.43 14.60 -7.24
N ASN A 38 8.01 13.47 -7.83
CA ASN A 38 6.79 12.77 -7.43
C ASN A 38 6.88 12.27 -5.97
N ASN A 39 8.02 11.71 -5.57
CA ASN A 39 8.21 11.24 -4.21
C ASN A 39 8.21 12.40 -3.20
N GLU A 40 8.88 13.51 -3.50
CA GLU A 40 8.86 14.71 -2.67
C GLU A 40 7.46 15.31 -2.56
N THR A 41 6.73 15.39 -3.67
CA THR A 41 5.35 15.87 -3.70
C THR A 41 4.45 14.98 -2.85
N ASN A 42 4.53 13.66 -3.02
CA ASN A 42 3.76 12.71 -2.21
C ASN A 42 4.11 12.83 -0.72
N ALA A 43 5.39 12.93 -0.37
CA ALA A 43 5.83 13.10 1.01
C ALA A 43 5.26 14.38 1.64
N LEU A 44 5.24 15.48 0.89
CA LEU A 44 4.64 16.74 1.33
C LEU A 44 3.12 16.58 1.55
N LEU A 45 2.40 15.99 0.59
CA LEU A 45 0.96 15.78 0.69
C LEU A 45 0.60 14.87 1.88
N PHE A 46 1.35 13.78 2.09
CA PHE A 46 1.19 12.93 3.27
C PHE A 46 1.49 13.68 4.57
N GLY A 47 2.55 14.50 4.58
CA GLY A 47 2.88 15.34 5.73
C GLY A 47 1.74 16.29 6.08
N VAL A 48 1.15 16.97 5.10
CA VAL A 48 -0.02 17.84 5.29
C VAL A 48 -1.22 17.04 5.82
N LEU A 49 -1.50 15.87 5.24
CA LEU A 49 -2.60 15.01 5.68
C LEU A 49 -2.49 14.61 7.17
N ILE A 50 -1.26 14.39 7.67
CA ILE A 50 -1.04 14.05 9.10
C ILE A 50 -1.31 15.24 10.02
N THR A 51 -1.10 16.48 9.55
CA THR A 51 -1.41 17.69 10.33
C THR A 51 -2.90 18.03 10.35
N GLN A 52 -3.70 17.38 9.51
CA GLN A 52 -5.12 17.63 9.42
C GLN A 52 -5.85 17.03 10.61
N THR A 53 -6.34 17.88 11.51
CA THR A 53 -6.99 17.49 12.78
C THR A 53 -8.35 16.84 12.58
N ASN A 54 -9.03 17.17 11.47
CA ASN A 54 -10.27 16.52 11.06
C ASN A 54 -10.12 16.08 9.60
N ILE A 55 -9.97 14.77 9.36
CA ILE A 55 -10.27 14.21 8.04
C ILE A 55 -11.81 14.21 7.94
N VAL A 56 -12.40 15.39 7.76
CA VAL A 56 -13.72 15.49 7.15
C VAL A 56 -13.50 15.02 5.73
N ALA A 57 -13.91 13.79 5.45
CA ALA A 57 -13.93 13.28 4.09
C ALA A 57 -14.74 14.26 3.25
N GLY A 58 -14.06 15.08 2.45
CA GLY A 58 -14.66 16.00 1.52
C GLY A 58 -15.33 15.23 0.40
N GLY A 59 -16.59 14.86 0.62
CA GLY A 59 -17.55 14.44 -0.38
C GLY A 59 -18.88 15.10 -0.03
N ALA A 60 -19.41 15.91 -0.95
CA ALA A 60 -20.65 16.64 -0.77
C ALA A 60 -21.80 15.70 -0.32
N GLY A 61 -22.40 16.00 0.82
CA GLY A 61 -23.58 15.29 1.34
C GLY A 61 -23.57 15.23 2.87
N GLU A 62 -24.64 15.72 3.49
CA GLU A 62 -24.92 15.55 4.92
C GLU A 62 -24.80 14.07 5.30
N GLY A 63 -23.76 13.69 6.08
CA GLY A 63 -23.54 12.29 6.49
C GLY A 63 -22.08 11.87 6.76
N ALA A 64 -21.11 12.80 6.72
CA ALA A 64 -19.67 12.50 6.83
C ALA A 64 -19.16 12.11 8.23
N GLU A 65 -20.01 12.06 9.26
CA GLU A 65 -19.66 11.44 10.54
C GLU A 65 -20.00 9.94 10.47
N GLY A 66 -19.02 9.11 10.13
CA GLY A 66 -19.10 7.64 10.19
C GLY A 66 -19.60 6.93 8.93
N GLY A 67 -20.36 7.58 8.03
CA GLY A 67 -20.94 6.93 6.85
C GLY A 67 -19.93 6.41 5.82
N GLY A 68 -18.89 7.19 5.52
CA GLY A 68 -17.95 6.87 4.44
C GLY A 68 -17.15 5.57 4.65
N VAL A 69 -16.71 5.29 5.88
CA VAL A 69 -15.98 4.04 6.19
C VAL A 69 -16.93 2.85 6.20
N VAL A 70 -18.15 3.02 6.71
CA VAL A 70 -19.17 1.97 6.74
C VAL A 70 -19.54 1.53 5.32
N ASP A 71 -19.77 2.50 4.43
CA ASP A 71 -20.07 2.22 3.02
C ASP A 71 -18.87 1.57 2.31
N MET A 72 -17.67 2.12 2.50
CA MET A 72 -16.45 1.56 1.91
C MET A 72 -16.18 0.12 2.37
N THR A 73 -16.30 -0.16 3.66
CA THR A 73 -16.09 -1.50 4.20
C THR A 73 -17.13 -2.49 3.68
N ARG A 74 -18.40 -2.08 3.56
CA ARG A 74 -19.46 -2.89 2.94
C ARG A 74 -19.14 -3.22 1.49
N ASP A 75 -18.84 -2.21 0.68
CA ASP A 75 -18.57 -2.38 -0.75
C ASP A 75 -17.36 -3.28 -1.01
N ILE A 76 -16.30 -3.15 -0.20
CA ILE A 76 -15.13 -4.03 -0.30
C ILE A 76 -15.52 -5.45 0.13
N MET A 77 -16.25 -5.63 1.23
CA MET A 77 -16.66 -6.94 1.74
C MET A 77 -17.52 -7.72 0.74
N GLU A 78 -18.45 -7.06 0.05
CA GLU A 78 -19.32 -7.68 -0.95
C GLU A 78 -18.54 -8.25 -2.14
N ARG A 79 -17.38 -7.67 -2.45
CA ARG A 79 -16.49 -8.13 -3.53
C ARG A 79 -15.53 -9.23 -3.09
N MET A 80 -15.35 -9.47 -1.79
CA MET A 80 -14.35 -10.42 -1.31
C MET A 80 -14.77 -11.87 -1.57
N PRO A 81 -13.93 -12.68 -2.26
CA PRO A 81 -14.25 -14.07 -2.57
C PRO A 81 -14.31 -14.94 -1.30
N GLN A 82 -14.87 -16.13 -1.40
CA GLN A 82 -14.79 -17.12 -0.32
C GLN A 82 -13.38 -17.71 -0.21
N LEU A 83 -13.05 -18.24 0.96
CA LEU A 83 -11.78 -18.94 1.14
C LEU A 83 -11.74 -20.16 0.23
N TYR A 84 -10.57 -20.42 -0.34
CA TYR A 84 -10.35 -21.60 -1.15
C TYR A 84 -10.32 -22.86 -0.28
N ASP A 85 -10.98 -23.93 -0.73
CA ASP A 85 -10.81 -25.24 -0.12
C ASP A 85 -9.47 -25.85 -0.59
N VAL A 86 -8.44 -25.64 0.23
CA VAL A 86 -7.09 -26.14 -0.04
C VAL A 86 -7.06 -27.67 -0.09
N VAL A 87 -7.96 -28.36 0.62
CA VAL A 87 -8.01 -29.83 0.64
C VAL A 87 -8.54 -30.33 -0.70
N ALA A 88 -9.69 -29.81 -1.14
CA ALA A 88 -10.28 -30.17 -2.43
C ALA A 88 -9.33 -29.84 -3.60
N VAL A 89 -8.62 -28.71 -3.55
CA VAL A 89 -7.63 -28.37 -4.58
C VAL A 89 -6.43 -29.32 -4.54
N ALA A 90 -5.98 -29.74 -3.36
CA ALA A 90 -4.87 -30.68 -3.21
C ALA A 90 -5.23 -32.10 -3.70
N GLU A 91 -6.51 -32.50 -3.62
CA GLU A 91 -7.00 -33.75 -4.20
C GLU A 91 -7.01 -33.68 -5.74
N LYS A 92 -7.46 -32.55 -6.30
CA LYS A 92 -7.51 -32.33 -7.76
C LYS A 92 -6.12 -32.15 -8.38
N TYR A 93 -5.21 -31.50 -7.66
CA TYR A 93 -3.84 -31.23 -8.08
C TYR A 93 -2.84 -31.76 -7.04
N PRO A 94 -2.64 -33.09 -7.02
CA PRO A 94 -1.76 -33.71 -6.04
C PRO A 94 -0.31 -33.21 -6.22
N VAL A 95 0.39 -33.09 -5.10
CA VAL A 95 1.81 -32.73 -5.09
C VAL A 95 2.61 -33.90 -5.65
N LEU A 96 3.24 -33.68 -6.81
CA LEU A 96 4.01 -34.68 -7.54
C LEU A 96 5.45 -34.19 -7.68
N TYR A 97 6.42 -35.09 -7.50
CA TYR A 97 7.84 -34.74 -7.59
C TYR A 97 8.21 -34.11 -8.96
N TYR A 98 7.58 -34.59 -10.04
CA TYR A 98 7.82 -34.11 -11.41
C TYR A 98 6.96 -32.89 -11.80
N ASN A 99 6.04 -32.45 -10.94
CA ASN A 99 5.23 -31.24 -11.19
C ASN A 99 5.25 -30.32 -9.96
N SER A 100 6.32 -29.53 -9.88
CA SER A 100 6.56 -28.58 -8.78
C SER A 100 5.51 -27.47 -8.68
N MET A 101 4.79 -27.16 -9.77
CA MET A 101 3.78 -26.10 -9.79
C MET A 101 2.59 -26.42 -8.88
N ASN A 102 2.22 -27.70 -8.71
CA ASN A 102 1.14 -28.08 -7.79
C ASN A 102 1.48 -27.77 -6.33
N THR A 103 2.76 -27.92 -5.95
CA THR A 103 3.24 -27.55 -4.61
C THR A 103 3.17 -26.04 -4.39
N VAL A 104 3.59 -25.25 -5.40
CA VAL A 104 3.53 -23.79 -5.34
C VAL A 104 2.08 -23.33 -5.25
N LEU A 105 1.17 -23.86 -6.08
CA LEU A 105 -0.25 -23.56 -6.04
C LEU A 105 -0.84 -23.79 -4.64
N LYS A 106 -0.56 -24.94 -4.03
CA LYS A 106 -1.03 -25.24 -2.67
C LYS A 106 -0.50 -24.22 -1.65
N GLN A 107 0.77 -23.87 -1.72
CA GLN A 107 1.37 -22.90 -0.79
C GLN A 107 0.80 -21.49 -0.98
N GLU A 108 0.63 -21.06 -2.23
CA GLU A 108 0.06 -19.76 -2.56
C GLU A 108 -1.41 -19.67 -2.13
N LEU A 109 -2.22 -20.72 -2.31
CA LEU A 109 -3.59 -20.75 -1.78
C LEU A 109 -3.64 -20.65 -0.25
N ILE A 110 -2.73 -21.32 0.46
CA ILE A 110 -2.64 -21.19 1.92
C ILE A 110 -2.29 -19.75 2.32
N ARG A 111 -1.34 -19.11 1.63
CA ARG A 111 -0.94 -17.72 1.88
C ARG A 111 -2.09 -16.76 1.57
N TYR A 112 -2.75 -16.93 0.42
CA TYR A 112 -3.88 -16.13 0.00
C TYR A 112 -5.03 -16.22 1.01
N ASN A 113 -5.41 -17.43 1.44
CA ASN A 113 -6.46 -17.62 2.44
C ASN A 113 -6.11 -16.97 3.79
N ARG A 114 -4.84 -17.01 4.22
CA ARG A 114 -4.39 -16.33 5.45
C ARG A 114 -4.58 -14.82 5.35
N LEU A 115 -4.21 -14.22 4.22
CA LEU A 115 -4.42 -12.79 3.98
C LEU A 115 -5.92 -12.47 3.90
N LEU A 116 -6.69 -13.22 3.10
CA LEU A 116 -8.13 -13.04 2.93
C LEU A 116 -8.89 -13.13 4.27
N ALA A 117 -8.49 -14.04 5.15
CA ALA A 117 -9.08 -14.16 6.49
C ALA A 117 -8.84 -12.90 7.33
N VAL A 118 -7.64 -12.33 7.31
CA VAL A 118 -7.32 -11.08 8.02
C VAL A 118 -8.10 -9.92 7.42
N VAL A 119 -8.14 -9.80 6.09
CA VAL A 119 -8.89 -8.77 5.35
C VAL A 119 -10.38 -8.83 5.74
N LYS A 120 -11.02 -10.00 5.63
CA LYS A 120 -12.44 -10.16 5.99
C LYS A 120 -12.72 -9.84 7.45
N ARG A 121 -11.90 -10.35 8.38
CA ARG A 121 -12.07 -10.12 9.82
C ARG A 121 -11.99 -8.64 10.17
N THR A 122 -10.96 -7.95 9.66
CA THR A 122 -10.72 -6.53 9.97
C THR A 122 -11.75 -5.63 9.29
N LEU A 123 -12.15 -5.89 8.03
CA LEU A 123 -13.24 -5.17 7.37
C LEU A 123 -14.54 -5.29 8.17
N HIS A 124 -14.92 -6.50 8.56
CA HIS A 124 -16.14 -6.73 9.32
C HIS A 124 -16.08 -6.10 10.72
N GLY A 125 -14.93 -6.21 11.40
CA GLY A 125 -14.71 -5.60 12.71
C GLY A 125 -14.81 -4.08 12.65
N VAL A 126 -14.16 -3.43 11.68
CA VAL A 126 -14.25 -1.98 11.49
C VAL A 126 -15.66 -1.56 11.09
N HIS A 127 -16.33 -2.30 10.22
CA HIS A 127 -17.70 -2.01 9.81
C HIS A 127 -18.67 -1.96 11.02
N LEU A 128 -18.61 -2.97 11.90
CA LEU A 128 -19.44 -3.01 13.10
C LEU A 128 -19.02 -1.95 14.13
N ALA A 129 -17.72 -1.74 14.32
CA ALA A 129 -17.21 -0.77 15.28
C ALA A 129 -17.56 0.68 14.87
N ALA A 130 -17.50 0.99 13.58
CA ALA A 130 -17.90 2.28 13.03
C ALA A 130 -19.41 2.56 13.18
N GLN A 131 -20.24 1.51 13.23
CA GLN A 131 -21.67 1.61 13.54
C GLN A 131 -21.98 1.63 15.06
N GLY A 132 -20.96 1.52 15.92
CA GLY A 132 -21.15 1.40 17.37
C GLY A 132 -21.68 0.04 17.83
N LEU A 133 -21.67 -0.98 16.96
CA LEU A 133 -22.15 -2.34 17.25
C LEU A 133 -21.04 -3.26 17.79
N ALA A 134 -19.78 -2.85 17.71
CA ALA A 134 -18.64 -3.56 18.24
C ALA A 134 -17.66 -2.60 18.94
N ILE A 135 -16.85 -3.14 19.85
CA ILE A 135 -15.79 -2.36 20.52
C ILE A 135 -14.65 -2.11 19.53
N MET A 136 -14.24 -0.85 19.41
CA MET A 136 -13.04 -0.47 18.67
C MET A 136 -11.80 -0.91 19.46
N SER A 137 -11.19 -2.03 19.06
CA SER A 137 -9.89 -2.44 19.60
C SER A 137 -8.76 -1.63 18.94
N ALA A 138 -7.56 -1.63 19.52
CA ALA A 138 -6.40 -0.93 18.95
C ALA A 138 -6.11 -1.36 17.50
N GLU A 139 -6.21 -2.67 17.20
CA GLU A 139 -6.03 -3.20 15.83
C GLU A 139 -7.11 -2.66 14.86
N LEU A 140 -8.36 -2.57 15.30
CA LEU A 140 -9.46 -2.06 14.48
C LEU A 140 -9.36 -0.54 14.29
N GLU A 141 -8.89 0.19 15.30
CA GLU A 141 -8.65 1.63 15.22
C GLU A 141 -7.54 1.94 14.21
N GLU A 142 -6.43 1.19 14.25
CA GLU A 142 -5.36 1.29 13.26
C GLU A 142 -5.86 1.00 11.85
N CYS A 143 -6.68 -0.05 11.67
CA CYS A 143 -7.29 -0.37 10.39
C CYS A 143 -8.24 0.74 9.91
N ASN A 144 -9.08 1.27 10.79
CA ASN A 144 -9.99 2.37 10.50
C ASN A 144 -9.23 3.62 10.04
N ASN A 145 -8.19 4.00 10.79
CA ASN A 145 -7.33 5.14 10.46
C ASN A 145 -6.63 4.95 9.11
N ALA A 146 -6.20 3.72 8.80
CA ALA A 146 -5.64 3.38 7.50
C ALA A 146 -6.69 3.52 6.37
N PHE A 147 -7.91 3.04 6.57
CA PHE A 147 -8.99 3.16 5.58
C PHE A 147 -9.38 4.61 5.30
N VAL A 148 -9.50 5.43 6.34
CA VAL A 148 -9.77 6.88 6.21
C VAL A 148 -8.66 7.60 5.42
N LYS A 149 -7.40 7.17 5.58
CA LYS A 149 -6.25 7.70 4.83
C LYS A 149 -6.09 7.07 3.43
N GLY A 150 -6.91 6.09 3.06
CA GLY A 150 -6.81 5.39 1.78
C GLY A 150 -5.55 4.53 1.63
N ILE A 151 -4.94 4.10 2.74
CA ILE A 151 -3.75 3.23 2.78
C ILE A 151 -4.11 1.80 3.18
N VAL A 152 -3.26 0.85 2.82
CA VAL A 152 -3.42 -0.55 3.23
C VAL A 152 -2.97 -0.69 4.70
N PRO A 153 -3.80 -1.26 5.60
CA PRO A 153 -3.41 -1.46 6.99
C PRO A 153 -2.19 -2.37 7.17
N ASP A 154 -1.38 -2.10 8.19
CA ASP A 154 -0.18 -2.89 8.50
C ASP A 154 -0.51 -4.37 8.78
N ALA A 155 -1.66 -4.64 9.38
CA ALA A 155 -2.16 -6.00 9.60
C ALA A 155 -2.31 -6.80 8.29
N TRP A 156 -2.69 -6.12 7.19
CA TRP A 156 -2.79 -6.73 5.87
C TRP A 156 -1.41 -6.87 5.25
N MET A 157 -0.60 -5.81 5.33
CA MET A 157 0.76 -5.78 4.79
C MET A 157 1.66 -6.87 5.38
N ALA A 158 1.49 -7.18 6.67
CA ALA A 158 2.23 -8.25 7.36
C ALA A 158 1.95 -9.66 6.80
N LYS A 159 0.86 -9.84 6.04
CA LYS A 159 0.46 -11.10 5.40
C LYS A 159 0.42 -11.00 3.88
N SER A 160 0.57 -9.80 3.32
CA SER A 160 0.51 -9.56 1.89
C SER A 160 1.87 -9.66 1.22
N TYR A 161 1.83 -9.57 -0.10
CA TYR A 161 2.99 -9.24 -0.90
C TYR A 161 3.40 -7.78 -0.68
N PRO A 162 4.69 -7.44 -0.86
CA PRO A 162 5.15 -6.06 -0.83
C PRO A 162 4.40 -5.20 -1.86
N SER A 163 3.82 -4.10 -1.41
CA SER A 163 3.04 -3.18 -2.23
C SER A 163 3.12 -1.77 -1.67
N MET A 164 3.18 -0.78 -2.55
CA MET A 164 3.04 0.65 -2.23
C MET A 164 1.73 1.21 -2.83
N LYS A 165 0.81 0.34 -3.26
CA LYS A 165 -0.47 0.75 -3.86
C LYS A 165 -1.40 1.35 -2.80
N PRO A 166 -2.17 2.39 -3.13
CA PRO A 166 -3.25 2.87 -2.26
C PRO A 166 -4.34 1.79 -2.14
N LEU A 167 -5.17 1.88 -1.09
CA LEU A 167 -6.15 0.87 -0.72
C LEU A 167 -7.04 0.41 -1.88
N GLY A 168 -7.62 1.33 -2.66
CA GLY A 168 -8.51 0.97 -3.78
C GLY A 168 -7.80 0.21 -4.90
N SER A 169 -6.57 0.61 -5.23
CA SER A 169 -5.74 -0.09 -6.23
C SER A 169 -5.26 -1.43 -5.71
N TYR A 170 -4.91 -1.51 -4.42
CA TYR A 170 -4.54 -2.75 -3.75
C TYR A 170 -5.70 -3.77 -3.75
N VAL A 171 -6.92 -3.34 -3.40
CA VAL A 171 -8.10 -4.23 -3.40
C VAL A 171 -8.38 -4.75 -4.80
N THR A 172 -8.27 -3.91 -5.82
CA THR A 172 -8.48 -4.34 -7.21
C THR A 172 -7.43 -5.36 -7.66
N ASP A 173 -6.16 -5.12 -7.31
CA ASP A 173 -5.06 -6.05 -7.58
C ASP A 173 -5.24 -7.38 -6.84
N PHE A 174 -5.63 -7.32 -5.57
CA PHE A 174 -5.88 -8.49 -4.72
C PHE A 174 -7.01 -9.38 -5.26
N LEU A 175 -8.06 -8.78 -5.84
CA LEU A 175 -9.18 -9.51 -6.45
C LEU A 175 -8.85 -10.07 -7.84
N SER A 176 -7.88 -9.50 -8.54
CA SER A 176 -7.46 -9.97 -9.88
C SER A 176 -6.51 -11.17 -9.83
N ARG A 177 -5.96 -11.47 -8.65
CA ARG A 177 -5.04 -12.59 -8.39
C ARG A 177 -5.80 -13.86 -8.03
#